data_AF-A0A3S3PQD4-F1
#
_entry.id   AF-A0A3S3PQD4-F1
#
_cell.length_a   1.000
_cell.length_b   1.000
_cell.length_c   1.000
_cell.angle_alpha   90.00
_cell.angle_beta   90.00
_cell.angle_gamma   90.00
#
_symmetry.space_group_name_H-M   'P 1'
#
loop_
_entity.id
_entity.type
_entity.pdbx_description
1 polymer ?
#
loop_
_entity_poly.entity_id
_entity_poly.type
_entity_poly.pdbx_seq_one_letter_code
_entity_poly.pdbx_strand_id
1 'polypeptide(L)'
;MSEEWLCSDSKCNRWNAGHRSKCIACGKQRPPAKESGRQNSKFLGDWYCSRCGSVNWSRTQTCDMCNSPRFGDNIGDQQRKGFSETLEYISRYENVRRNLRDKDKDFGRRRKSQRLTADEFRRVYLFLYNLFQFVGYVYILFILSILYAKDGIESMKVAYSALSRVMKFLHLLQILDFLHALLGYTTGSALFAALHLINRLVMLFVMIDGEPRIQTKPVVFYLFALYTLMDVVRYPYYMFRVFKVSISLLTWLRYSMWMPLLPLISFSEGLLISCH
;
A
#
# COMPACT_ATOMS: atom_id res chain seq x y z
N MET A 1 -53.66 8.75 17.74
CA MET A 1 -52.85 7.70 18.38
C MET A 1 -53.80 6.88 19.25
N SER A 2 -54.07 5.63 18.87
CA SER A 2 -55.04 4.77 19.55
C SER A 2 -54.50 4.30 20.90
N GLU A 3 -55.14 4.67 22.01
CA GLU A 3 -54.75 4.32 23.39
C GLU A 3 -54.65 2.80 23.61
N GLU A 4 -53.44 2.25 23.74
CA GLU A 4 -53.25 0.84 24.09
C GLU A 4 -53.68 0.56 25.54
N TRP A 5 -54.15 -0.66 25.83
CA TRP A 5 -54.56 -1.07 27.18
C TRP A 5 -54.00 -2.44 27.58
N LEU A 6 -53.63 -2.57 28.84
CA LEU A 6 -53.12 -3.80 29.43
C LEU A 6 -54.25 -4.66 30.00
N CYS A 7 -54.24 -5.97 29.73
CA CYS A 7 -55.20 -6.90 30.32
C CYS A 7 -55.10 -6.91 31.86
N SER A 8 -56.24 -6.81 32.55
CA SER A 8 -56.34 -6.78 34.02
C SER A 8 -56.15 -8.14 34.70
N ASP A 9 -55.99 -9.22 33.92
CA ASP A 9 -55.71 -10.54 34.45
C ASP A 9 -54.23 -10.67 34.80
N SER A 10 -53.93 -10.86 36.08
CA SER A 10 -52.56 -10.98 36.61
C SER A 10 -51.75 -12.12 36.00
N LYS A 11 -52.41 -13.14 35.44
CA LYS A 11 -51.74 -14.24 34.73
C LYS A 11 -51.50 -13.96 33.25
N CYS A 12 -52.22 -13.01 32.65
CA CYS A 12 -52.16 -12.74 31.21
C CYS A 12 -51.28 -11.52 30.87
N ASN A 13 -51.50 -10.38 31.54
CA ASN A 13 -50.77 -9.11 31.36
C ASN A 13 -50.40 -8.76 29.90
N ARG A 14 -51.27 -9.09 28.94
CA ARG A 14 -51.04 -8.82 27.51
C ARG A 14 -51.48 -7.40 27.15
N TRP A 15 -50.63 -6.67 26.43
CA TRP A 15 -50.97 -5.37 25.83
C TRP A 15 -51.87 -5.55 24.61
N ASN A 16 -52.90 -4.71 24.51
CA ASN A 16 -53.90 -4.71 23.45
C ASN A 16 -54.02 -3.32 22.81
N ALA A 17 -54.26 -3.28 21.51
CA ALA A 17 -54.53 -2.03 20.80
C ALA A 17 -55.87 -1.41 21.25
N GLY A 18 -55.95 -0.08 21.26
CA GLY A 18 -57.10 0.66 21.81
C GLY A 18 -58.45 0.39 21.17
N HIS A 19 -58.49 0.00 19.90
CA HIS A 19 -59.74 -0.35 19.24
C HIS A 19 -60.34 -1.68 19.73
N ARG A 20 -59.57 -2.51 20.46
CA ARG A 20 -60.03 -3.83 20.92
C ARG A 20 -60.82 -3.73 22.22
N SER A 21 -62.03 -4.28 22.23
CA SER A 21 -62.90 -4.39 23.40
C SER A 21 -62.66 -5.67 24.22
N LYS A 22 -61.85 -6.61 23.72
CA LYS A 22 -61.47 -7.87 24.39
C LYS A 22 -59.98 -8.14 24.22
N CYS A 23 -59.36 -8.76 25.22
CA CYS A 23 -57.95 -9.14 25.21
C CYS A 23 -57.67 -10.18 24.13
N ILE A 24 -56.62 -9.99 23.33
CA ILE A 24 -56.25 -10.90 22.25
C ILE A 24 -55.79 -12.28 22.75
N ALA A 25 -55.26 -12.35 23.97
CA ALA A 25 -54.66 -13.58 24.51
C ALA A 25 -55.66 -14.40 25.35
N CYS A 26 -56.49 -13.77 26.18
CA CYS A 26 -57.39 -14.48 27.09
C CYS A 26 -58.89 -14.16 26.89
N GLY A 27 -59.24 -13.29 25.95
CA GLY A 27 -60.64 -12.95 25.63
C GLY A 27 -61.36 -12.07 26.66
N LYS A 28 -60.71 -11.71 27.78
CA LYS A 28 -61.28 -10.88 28.86
C LYS A 28 -61.59 -9.46 28.36
N GLN A 29 -62.72 -8.89 28.80
CA GLN A 29 -63.19 -7.58 28.32
C GLN A 29 -62.28 -6.43 28.77
N ARG A 30 -62.22 -5.37 27.95
CA ARG A 30 -61.50 -4.13 28.26
C ARG A 30 -62.07 -3.48 29.52
N PRO A 31 -61.24 -3.07 30.49
CA PRO A 31 -61.71 -2.32 31.65
C PRO A 31 -62.39 -1.01 31.22
N PRO A 32 -63.48 -0.58 31.87
CA PRO A 32 -64.12 0.70 31.57
C PRO A 32 -63.13 1.85 31.77
N ALA A 33 -63.15 2.84 30.88
CA ALA A 33 -62.34 4.04 31.00
C ALA A 33 -62.72 4.75 32.30
N LYS A 34 -61.78 4.89 33.24
CA LYS A 34 -62.03 5.65 34.47
C LYS A 34 -62.14 7.13 34.11
N GLU A 35 -63.32 7.70 34.35
CA GLU A 35 -63.51 9.15 34.37
C GLU A 35 -62.47 9.79 35.29
N SER A 36 -61.79 10.80 34.75
CA SER A 36 -60.80 11.62 35.42
C SER A 36 -61.45 12.48 36.50
N GLY A 37 -61.54 11.96 37.72
CA GLY A 37 -61.73 12.74 38.93
C GLY A 37 -60.39 13.15 39.54
N ARG A 38 -59.96 14.38 39.28
CA ARG A 38 -58.89 15.16 39.97
C ARG A 38 -58.01 14.40 40.97
N GLN A 39 -56.79 14.05 40.57
CA GLN A 39 -55.65 13.98 41.49
C GLN A 39 -54.62 15.03 41.06
N ASN A 40 -54.87 16.26 41.52
CA ASN A 40 -53.82 17.27 41.59
C ASN A 40 -52.91 16.95 42.77
N SER A 41 -51.63 17.31 42.59
CA SER A 41 -50.51 17.35 43.53
C SER A 41 -49.82 16.03 43.92
N LYS A 42 -48.92 15.58 43.04
CA LYS A 42 -47.58 15.14 43.48
C LYS A 42 -46.94 16.30 44.24
N PHE A 43 -47.00 16.30 45.57
CA PHE A 43 -46.11 17.13 46.36
C PHE A 43 -44.74 16.45 46.41
N LEU A 44 -43.69 17.21 46.06
CA LEU A 44 -42.30 16.78 46.18
C LEU A 44 -42.00 16.43 47.63
N GLY A 45 -41.55 15.20 47.86
CA GLY A 45 -40.80 14.81 49.05
C GLY A 45 -41.32 13.59 49.78
N ASP A 46 -42.60 13.24 49.67
CA ASP A 46 -43.17 12.11 50.44
C ASP A 46 -42.60 10.77 49.98
N TRP A 47 -42.40 9.84 50.91
CA TRP A 47 -41.77 8.54 50.65
C TRP A 47 -42.68 7.36 51.00
N TYR A 48 -42.55 6.28 50.22
CA TYR A 48 -43.33 5.06 50.41
C TYR A 48 -42.57 4.09 51.32
N CYS A 49 -43.24 3.54 52.33
CA CYS A 49 -42.66 2.51 53.17
C CYS A 49 -42.51 1.19 52.40
N SER A 50 -41.28 0.68 52.30
CA SER A 50 -41.00 -0.61 51.64
C SER A 50 -41.56 -1.83 52.37
N ARG A 51 -41.95 -1.68 53.65
CA ARG A 51 -42.50 -2.78 54.47
C ARG A 51 -44.02 -2.87 54.43
N CYS A 52 -44.72 -1.72 54.43
CA CYS A 52 -46.19 -1.70 54.53
C CYS A 52 -46.88 -0.88 53.42
N GLY A 53 -46.13 -0.21 52.55
CA GLY A 53 -46.65 0.52 51.39
C GLY A 53 -47.31 1.87 51.71
N SER A 54 -47.34 2.30 52.98
CA SER A 54 -47.90 3.60 53.35
C SER A 54 -47.05 4.75 52.80
N VAL A 55 -47.71 5.86 52.46
CA VAL A 55 -47.06 7.12 52.12
C VAL A 55 -46.78 7.87 53.42
N ASN A 56 -45.53 8.26 53.64
CA ASN A 56 -45.09 9.02 54.81
C ASN A 56 -44.49 10.35 54.35
N TRP A 57 -44.55 11.37 55.21
CA TRP A 57 -44.05 12.70 54.85
C TRP A 57 -42.56 12.73 54.59
N SER A 58 -42.14 13.61 53.70
CA SER A 58 -40.74 13.83 53.32
C SER A 58 -39.74 14.00 54.46
N ARG A 59 -40.20 14.56 55.58
CA ARG A 59 -39.39 14.85 56.78
C ARG A 59 -39.31 13.69 57.76
N THR A 60 -40.12 12.65 57.62
CA THR A 60 -40.13 11.53 58.57
C THR A 60 -39.04 10.52 58.22
N GLN A 61 -38.34 10.06 59.26
CA GLN A 61 -37.24 9.10 59.16
C GLN A 61 -37.69 7.67 59.47
N THR A 62 -38.87 7.51 60.04
CA THR A 62 -39.52 6.23 60.28
C THR A 62 -40.95 6.28 59.74
N CYS A 63 -41.49 5.12 59.36
CA CYS A 63 -42.84 5.02 58.83
C CYS A 63 -43.88 5.22 59.95
N ASP A 64 -44.87 6.09 59.74
CA ASP A 64 -45.90 6.40 60.75
C ASP A 64 -46.83 5.21 61.05
N MET A 65 -46.89 4.22 60.15
CA MET A 65 -47.76 3.05 60.28
C MET A 65 -47.09 1.83 60.90
N CYS A 66 -45.80 1.59 60.61
CA CYS A 66 -45.10 0.37 61.03
C CYS A 66 -43.72 0.63 61.66
N ASN A 67 -43.41 1.90 61.89
CA ASN A 67 -42.18 2.41 62.49
C ASN A 67 -40.87 1.96 61.84
N SER A 68 -40.94 1.44 60.60
CA SER A 68 -39.76 0.97 59.88
C SER A 68 -38.95 2.16 59.33
N PRO A 69 -37.61 2.13 59.41
CA PRO A 69 -36.77 3.25 59.00
C PRO A 69 -36.88 3.51 57.50
N ARG A 70 -36.73 4.77 57.11
CA ARG A 70 -36.69 5.20 55.71
C ARG A 70 -35.49 4.57 55.01
N PHE A 71 -35.73 3.94 53.88
CA PHE A 71 -34.69 3.33 53.07
C PHE A 71 -34.01 4.41 52.23
N GLY A 72 -32.78 4.82 52.56
CA GLY A 72 -32.02 5.73 51.69
C GLY A 72 -30.83 6.47 52.31
N ASP A 73 -30.79 6.73 53.62
CA ASP A 73 -29.89 7.78 54.13
C ASP A 73 -28.41 7.33 54.32
N ASN A 74 -28.09 6.05 54.21
CA ASN A 74 -26.71 5.53 54.39
C ASN A 74 -26.12 4.80 53.17
N ILE A 75 -26.78 4.82 52.01
CA ILE A 75 -26.31 4.09 50.80
C ILE A 75 -25.66 5.03 49.76
N GLY A 76 -25.86 6.35 49.89
CA GLY A 76 -25.45 7.33 48.87
C GLY A 76 -23.94 7.60 48.75
N ASP A 77 -23.19 7.66 49.84
CA ASP A 77 -21.81 8.20 49.80
C ASP A 77 -20.75 7.15 49.47
N GLN A 78 -20.90 5.90 49.94
CA GLN A 78 -19.97 4.81 49.61
C GLN A 78 -20.11 4.34 48.16
N GLN A 79 -21.34 4.29 47.64
CA GLN A 79 -21.61 3.85 46.28
C GLN A 79 -21.21 4.93 45.24
N ARG A 80 -21.30 6.22 45.61
CA ARG A 80 -20.88 7.36 44.78
C ARG A 80 -19.36 7.52 44.68
N LYS A 81 -18.62 7.28 45.78
CA LYS A 81 -17.13 7.23 45.75
C LYS A 81 -16.61 6.07 44.91
N GLY A 82 -17.15 4.86 45.11
CA GLY A 82 -16.77 3.68 44.32
C GLY A 82 -17.05 3.86 42.82
N PHE A 83 -18.17 4.52 42.46
CA PHE A 83 -18.47 4.86 41.08
C PHE A 83 -17.50 5.90 40.48
N SER A 84 -17.13 6.93 41.24
CA SER A 84 -16.14 7.94 40.82
C SER A 84 -14.76 7.34 40.55
N GLU A 85 -14.26 6.49 41.47
CA GLU A 85 -12.97 5.81 41.32
C GLU A 85 -12.97 4.84 40.13
N THR A 86 -14.09 4.13 39.92
CA THR A 86 -14.25 3.22 38.77
C THR A 86 -14.23 4.00 37.45
N LEU A 87 -14.91 5.15 37.38
CA LEU A 87 -14.89 6.00 36.18
C LEU A 87 -13.49 6.57 35.90
N GLU A 88 -12.75 6.96 36.94
CA GLU A 88 -11.37 7.45 36.79
C GLU A 88 -10.43 6.36 36.29
N TYR A 89 -10.59 5.13 36.79
CA TYR A 89 -9.85 3.95 36.30
C TYR A 89 -10.16 3.65 34.83
N ILE A 90 -11.44 3.64 34.44
CA ILE A 90 -11.85 3.41 33.05
C ILE A 90 -11.28 4.50 32.13
N SER A 91 -11.37 5.76 32.52
CA SER A 91 -10.81 6.88 31.76
C SER A 91 -9.29 6.75 31.57
N ARG A 92 -8.57 6.36 32.63
CA ARG A 92 -7.12 6.10 32.56
C ARG A 92 -6.79 4.97 31.58
N TYR A 93 -7.52 3.86 31.66
CA TYR A 93 -7.31 2.72 30.76
C TYR A 93 -7.60 3.07 29.29
N GLU A 94 -8.68 3.81 29.01
CA GLU A 94 -9.01 4.28 27.68
C GLU A 94 -7.96 5.25 27.12
N ASN A 95 -7.43 6.15 27.96
CA ASN A 95 -6.35 7.06 27.57
C ASN A 95 -5.07 6.30 27.21
N VAL A 96 -4.67 5.30 28.01
CA VAL A 96 -3.54 4.42 27.68
C VAL A 96 -3.77 3.68 26.37
N ARG A 97 -4.96 3.10 26.18
CA ARG A 97 -5.34 2.40 24.94
C ARG A 97 -5.32 3.33 23.72
N ARG A 98 -5.77 4.57 23.87
CA ARG A 98 -5.72 5.60 22.82
C ARG A 98 -4.27 5.96 22.46
N ASN A 99 -3.44 6.22 23.47
CA ASN A 99 -2.02 6.53 23.30
C ASN A 99 -1.24 5.40 22.60
N LEU A 100 -1.51 4.12 22.95
CA LEU A 100 -0.90 2.98 22.27
C LEU A 100 -1.31 2.94 20.79
N ARG A 101 -2.60 3.13 20.50
CA ARG A 101 -3.11 3.14 19.12
C ARG A 101 -2.51 4.29 18.29
N ASP A 102 -2.30 5.46 18.90
CA ASP A 102 -1.69 6.59 18.20
C ASP A 102 -0.19 6.39 17.98
N LYS A 103 0.53 5.77 18.93
CA LYS A 103 1.92 5.33 18.72
C LYS A 103 2.05 4.34 17.56
N ASP A 104 1.15 3.36 17.45
CA ASP A 104 1.15 2.39 16.34
C ASP A 104 0.91 3.07 14.99
N LYS A 105 -0.04 4.02 14.93
CA LYS A 105 -0.29 4.81 13.72
C LYS A 105 0.93 5.65 13.34
N ASP A 106 1.57 6.30 14.29
CA ASP A 106 2.76 7.12 14.05
C ASP A 106 3.94 6.27 13.55
N PHE A 107 4.16 5.09 14.14
CA PHE A 107 5.16 4.15 13.67
C PHE A 107 4.86 3.70 12.23
N GLY A 108 3.59 3.36 11.94
CA GLY A 108 3.14 3.04 10.59
C GLY A 108 3.34 4.17 9.59
N ARG A 109 3.02 5.42 9.98
CA ARG A 109 3.22 6.63 9.18
C ARG A 109 4.69 6.88 8.90
N ARG A 110 5.57 6.77 9.90
CA ARG A 110 7.03 6.91 9.73
C ARG A 110 7.60 5.85 8.78
N ARG A 111 7.23 4.58 8.96
CA ARG A 111 7.66 3.49 8.07
C ARG A 111 7.16 3.67 6.64
N LYS A 112 5.91 4.15 6.47
CA LYS A 112 5.35 4.47 5.15
C LYS A 112 6.08 5.66 4.51
N SER A 113 6.35 6.72 5.27
CA SER A 113 7.10 7.88 4.81
C SER A 113 8.51 7.48 4.37
N GLN A 114 9.25 6.72 5.17
CA GLN A 114 10.59 6.24 4.82
C GLN A 114 10.59 5.36 3.56
N ARG A 115 9.59 4.48 3.41
CA ARG A 115 9.41 3.68 2.19
C ARG A 115 9.15 4.54 0.96
N LEU A 116 8.30 5.55 1.07
CA LEU A 116 8.02 6.51 -0.01
C LEU A 116 9.31 7.22 -0.45
N THR A 117 10.10 7.73 0.51
CA THR A 117 11.36 8.43 0.18
C THR A 117 12.36 7.48 -0.47
N ALA A 118 12.52 6.26 0.03
CA ALA A 118 13.40 5.26 -0.57
C ALA A 118 12.97 4.86 -1.99
N ASP A 119 11.66 4.73 -2.23
CA ASP A 119 11.10 4.45 -3.55
C ASP A 119 11.32 5.62 -4.52
N GLU A 120 11.19 6.86 -4.06
CA GLU A 120 11.46 8.06 -4.84
C GLU A 120 12.93 8.15 -5.23
N PHE A 121 13.86 8.01 -4.27
CA PHE A 121 15.29 7.98 -4.53
C PHE A 121 15.66 6.87 -5.52
N ARG A 122 15.09 5.67 -5.36
CA ARG A 122 15.29 4.55 -6.28
C ARG A 122 14.83 4.89 -7.70
N ARG A 123 13.67 5.52 -7.87
CA ARG A 123 13.17 5.92 -9.20
C ARG A 123 14.10 6.95 -9.85
N VAL A 124 14.52 7.98 -9.11
CA VAL A 124 15.43 9.01 -9.62
C VAL A 124 16.77 8.40 -10.02
N TYR A 125 17.36 7.56 -9.15
CA TYR A 125 18.59 6.84 -9.43
C TYR A 125 18.49 5.99 -10.71
N LEU A 126 17.46 5.15 -10.81
CA LEU A 126 17.26 4.29 -11.99
C LEU A 126 17.06 5.14 -13.25
N PHE A 127 16.31 6.23 -13.17
CA PHE A 127 16.12 7.12 -14.31
C PHE A 127 17.44 7.74 -14.78
N LEU A 128 18.20 8.35 -13.86
CA LEU A 128 19.48 9.00 -14.19
C LEU A 128 20.50 7.99 -14.74
N TYR A 129 20.56 6.80 -14.16
CA TYR A 129 21.41 5.71 -14.64
C TYR A 129 21.03 5.29 -16.07
N ASN A 130 19.74 5.03 -16.34
CA ASN A 130 19.29 4.65 -17.68
C ASN A 130 19.46 5.79 -18.69
N LEU A 131 19.29 7.04 -18.26
CA LEU A 131 19.56 8.23 -19.08
C LEU A 131 21.05 8.32 -19.45
N PHE A 132 21.95 8.14 -18.48
CA PHE A 132 23.39 8.15 -18.72
C PHE A 132 23.80 7.07 -19.74
N GLN A 133 23.29 5.85 -19.56
CA GLN A 133 23.51 4.76 -20.50
C GLN A 133 22.98 5.10 -21.90
N PHE A 134 21.74 5.62 -21.99
CA PHE A 134 21.16 6.02 -23.27
C PHE A 134 22.00 7.07 -23.99
N VAL A 135 22.41 8.14 -23.30
CA VAL A 135 23.25 9.19 -23.86
C VAL A 135 24.60 8.62 -24.33
N GLY A 136 25.20 7.72 -23.56
CA GLY A 136 26.44 7.03 -23.93
C GLY A 136 26.32 6.24 -25.23
N TYR A 137 25.26 5.43 -25.38
CA TYR A 137 25.06 4.65 -26.60
C TYR A 137 24.62 5.50 -27.79
N VAL A 138 23.85 6.57 -27.59
CA VAL A 138 23.55 7.55 -28.65
C VAL A 138 24.83 8.23 -29.13
N TYR A 139 25.74 8.59 -28.22
CA TYR A 139 27.05 9.13 -28.58
C TYR A 139 27.84 8.15 -29.45
N ILE A 140 27.91 6.87 -29.07
CA ILE A 140 28.59 5.85 -29.88
C ILE A 140 27.94 5.72 -31.26
N LEU A 141 26.61 5.65 -31.32
CA LEU A 141 25.86 5.53 -32.59
C LEU A 141 26.13 6.73 -33.51
N PHE A 142 26.14 7.92 -32.94
CA PHE A 142 26.40 9.17 -33.66
C PHE A 142 27.81 9.19 -34.25
N ILE A 143 28.82 8.85 -33.45
CA ILE A 143 30.21 8.78 -33.91
C ILE A 143 30.38 7.68 -34.97
N LEU A 144 29.78 6.49 -34.80
CA LEU A 144 29.80 5.43 -35.82
C LEU A 144 29.19 5.91 -37.14
N SER A 145 28.08 6.63 -37.07
CA SER A 145 27.39 7.16 -38.25
C SER A 145 28.24 8.22 -38.98
N ILE A 146 28.89 9.13 -38.25
CA ILE A 146 29.80 10.12 -38.82
C ILE A 146 31.02 9.45 -39.46
N LEU A 147 31.65 8.51 -38.76
CA LEU A 147 32.81 7.79 -39.26
C LEU A 147 32.47 7.07 -40.57
N TYR A 148 31.32 6.39 -40.61
CA TYR A 148 30.86 5.71 -41.81
C TYR A 148 30.52 6.67 -42.95
N ALA A 149 29.85 7.79 -42.65
CA ALA A 149 29.51 8.79 -43.67
C ALA A 149 30.73 9.49 -44.26
N LYS A 150 31.79 9.69 -43.47
CA LYS A 150 33.01 10.39 -43.88
C LYS A 150 34.00 9.47 -44.60
N ASP A 151 34.32 8.32 -44.00
CA ASP A 151 35.44 7.47 -44.43
C ASP A 151 34.97 6.14 -45.04
N GLY A 152 33.65 5.89 -45.10
CA GLY A 152 33.06 4.71 -45.75
C GLY A 152 33.57 3.39 -45.15
N ILE A 153 34.12 2.52 -45.98
CA ILE A 153 34.65 1.20 -45.55
C ILE A 153 35.94 1.37 -44.73
N GLU A 154 36.75 2.40 -44.98
CA GLU A 154 37.98 2.64 -44.23
C GLU A 154 37.73 3.05 -42.77
N SER A 155 36.52 3.56 -42.48
CA SER A 155 36.07 3.87 -41.12
C SER A 155 36.11 2.65 -40.18
N MET A 156 36.02 1.43 -40.74
CA MET A 156 35.98 0.18 -39.98
C MET A 156 37.27 -0.06 -39.17
N LYS A 157 38.42 0.39 -39.69
CA LYS A 157 39.72 0.28 -38.99
C LYS A 157 39.86 1.31 -37.86
N VAL A 158 39.21 2.46 -38.00
CA VAL A 158 39.30 3.60 -37.07
C VAL A 158 38.27 3.50 -35.94
N ALA A 159 37.13 2.84 -36.19
CA ALA A 159 36.03 2.76 -35.24
C ALA A 159 36.44 2.17 -33.90
N TYR A 160 37.27 1.11 -33.88
CA TYR A 160 37.72 0.50 -32.64
C TYR A 160 38.60 1.45 -31.81
N SER A 161 39.60 2.09 -32.42
CA SER A 161 40.52 2.97 -31.69
C SER A 161 39.81 4.22 -31.13
N ALA A 162 38.78 4.71 -31.83
CA ALA A 162 37.96 5.83 -31.38
C ALA A 162 36.98 5.45 -30.25
N LEU A 163 36.31 4.29 -30.36
CA LEU A 163 35.13 3.98 -29.53
C LEU A 163 35.36 2.95 -28.43
N SER A 164 36.42 2.14 -28.51
CA SER A 164 36.68 1.03 -27.59
C SER A 164 36.65 1.44 -26.12
N ARG A 165 37.24 2.59 -25.77
CA ARG A 165 37.25 3.11 -24.38
C ARG A 165 35.83 3.37 -23.85
N VAL A 166 35.01 4.07 -24.62
CA VAL A 166 33.63 4.41 -24.23
C VAL A 166 32.77 3.15 -24.21
N MET A 167 32.91 2.29 -25.22
CA MET A 167 32.16 1.04 -25.34
C MET A 167 32.40 0.11 -24.15
N LYS A 168 33.68 -0.09 -23.76
CA LYS A 168 34.07 -0.89 -22.60
C LYS A 168 33.49 -0.30 -21.31
N PHE A 169 33.59 1.01 -21.12
CA PHE A 169 33.06 1.67 -19.92
C PHE A 169 31.54 1.49 -19.77
N LEU A 170 30.77 1.69 -20.84
CA LEU A 170 29.31 1.51 -20.79
C LEU A 170 28.93 0.04 -20.52
N HIS A 171 29.65 -0.92 -21.12
CA HIS A 171 29.43 -2.35 -20.87
C HIS A 171 29.78 -2.78 -19.45
N LEU A 172 30.82 -2.20 -18.83
CA LEU A 172 31.11 -2.43 -17.42
C LEU A 172 29.98 -1.88 -16.53
N LEU A 173 29.41 -0.73 -16.88
CA LEU A 173 28.24 -0.21 -16.16
C LEU A 173 27.01 -1.12 -16.29
N GLN A 174 26.89 -1.94 -17.34
CA GLN A 174 25.82 -2.94 -17.47
C GLN A 174 25.87 -4.04 -16.39
N ILE A 175 26.98 -4.17 -15.65
CA ILE A 175 27.03 -5.01 -14.44
C ILE A 175 26.00 -4.54 -13.42
N LEU A 176 25.74 -3.23 -13.34
CA LEU A 176 24.69 -2.68 -12.49
C LEU A 176 23.29 -3.14 -12.94
N ASP A 177 23.04 -3.34 -14.23
CA ASP A 177 21.76 -3.87 -14.73
C ASP A 177 21.52 -5.28 -14.21
N PHE A 178 22.57 -6.12 -14.22
CA PHE A 178 22.52 -7.46 -13.64
C PHE A 178 22.27 -7.40 -12.13
N LEU A 179 22.96 -6.52 -11.40
CA LEU A 179 22.74 -6.34 -9.96
C LEU A 179 21.31 -5.87 -9.66
N HIS A 180 20.75 -4.98 -10.45
CA HIS A 180 19.35 -4.54 -10.30
C HIS A 180 18.38 -5.69 -10.57
N ALA A 181 18.64 -6.53 -11.58
CA ALA A 181 17.84 -7.74 -11.81
C ALA A 181 17.94 -8.72 -10.63
N LEU A 182 19.14 -8.93 -10.08
CA LEU A 182 19.39 -9.83 -8.95
C LEU A 182 18.69 -9.37 -7.67
N LEU A 183 18.67 -8.06 -7.40
CA LEU A 183 17.98 -7.44 -6.25
C LEU A 183 16.44 -7.38 -6.43
N GLY A 184 15.90 -7.95 -7.51
CA GLY A 184 14.46 -7.97 -7.78
C GLY A 184 13.91 -6.62 -8.26
N TYR A 185 14.77 -5.72 -8.76
CA TYR A 185 14.31 -4.44 -9.28
C TYR A 185 13.72 -4.53 -10.68
N THR A 186 14.01 -5.59 -11.43
CA THR A 186 13.45 -5.85 -12.76
C THR A 186 12.89 -7.27 -12.87
N THR A 187 11.89 -7.46 -13.74
CA THR A 187 11.10 -8.69 -13.85
C THR A 187 11.67 -9.72 -14.84
N GLY A 188 12.96 -9.62 -15.18
CA GLY A 188 13.61 -10.49 -16.18
C GLY A 188 14.24 -11.73 -15.57
N SER A 189 14.45 -12.78 -16.37
CA SER A 189 15.28 -13.92 -15.96
C SER A 189 16.71 -13.43 -15.71
N ALA A 190 17.11 -13.40 -14.43
CA ALA A 190 18.44 -12.95 -14.02
C ALA A 190 19.56 -13.78 -14.67
N LEU A 191 19.31 -15.07 -14.91
CA LEU A 191 20.26 -15.97 -15.58
C LEU A 191 20.45 -15.59 -17.05
N PHE A 192 19.37 -15.30 -17.77
CA PHE A 192 19.48 -14.87 -19.17
C PHE A 192 20.19 -13.52 -19.29
N ALA A 193 19.91 -12.59 -18.38
CA ALA A 193 20.61 -11.30 -18.32
C ALA A 193 22.11 -11.48 -18.00
N ALA A 194 22.45 -12.38 -17.08
CA ALA A 194 23.83 -12.67 -16.71
C ALA A 194 24.62 -13.27 -17.88
N LEU A 195 24.07 -14.29 -18.56
CA LEU A 195 24.73 -14.93 -19.69
C LEU A 195 24.97 -13.94 -20.83
N HIS A 196 23.98 -13.10 -21.14
CA HIS A 196 24.13 -12.06 -22.15
C HIS A 196 25.20 -11.03 -21.79
N LEU A 197 25.25 -10.58 -20.53
CA LEU A 197 26.26 -9.65 -20.06
C LEU A 197 27.66 -10.25 -20.13
N ILE A 198 27.83 -11.46 -19.60
CA ILE A 198 29.12 -12.16 -19.57
C ILE A 198 29.62 -12.37 -21.00
N ASN A 199 28.76 -12.81 -21.93
CA ASN A 199 29.13 -12.99 -23.32
C ASN A 199 29.71 -11.71 -23.94
N ARG A 200 29.04 -10.57 -23.75
CA ARG A 200 29.51 -9.27 -24.27
C ARG A 200 30.82 -8.84 -23.64
N LEU A 201 31.00 -9.06 -22.33
CA LEU A 201 32.26 -8.73 -21.65
C LEU A 201 33.42 -9.58 -22.16
N VAL A 202 33.20 -10.89 -22.37
CA VAL A 202 34.21 -11.78 -22.96
C VAL A 202 34.56 -11.33 -24.38
N MET A 203 33.58 -11.02 -25.22
CA MET A 203 33.83 -10.54 -26.58
C MET A 203 34.63 -9.23 -26.60
N LEU A 204 34.31 -8.27 -25.72
CA LEU A 204 35.00 -6.97 -25.70
C LEU A 204 36.40 -7.03 -25.09
N PHE A 205 36.56 -7.69 -23.95
CA PHE A 205 37.82 -7.66 -23.17
C PHE A 205 38.76 -8.82 -23.50
N VAL A 206 38.24 -10.02 -23.77
CA VAL A 206 39.09 -11.18 -24.04
C VAL A 206 39.37 -11.28 -25.54
N MET A 207 38.34 -11.25 -26.37
CA MET A 207 38.51 -11.47 -27.81
C MET A 207 39.06 -10.24 -28.54
N ILE A 208 38.39 -9.09 -28.44
CA ILE A 208 38.75 -7.91 -29.25
C ILE A 208 39.95 -7.16 -28.65
N ASP A 209 40.00 -6.97 -27.34
CA ASP A 209 41.13 -6.28 -26.68
C ASP A 209 42.39 -7.15 -26.60
N GLY A 210 42.23 -8.46 -26.45
CA GLY A 210 43.35 -9.40 -26.34
C GLY A 210 44.16 -9.54 -27.63
N GLU A 211 43.53 -9.36 -28.80
CA GLU A 211 44.19 -9.55 -30.10
C GLU A 211 44.09 -8.29 -30.99
N PRO A 212 45.16 -7.49 -31.10
CA PRO A 212 45.19 -6.27 -31.92
C PRO A 212 44.87 -6.50 -33.40
N ARG A 213 45.17 -7.70 -33.95
CA ARG A 213 44.87 -8.02 -35.36
C ARG A 213 43.38 -8.01 -35.65
N ILE A 214 42.54 -8.37 -34.69
CA ILE A 214 41.08 -8.44 -34.85
C ILE A 214 40.46 -7.03 -34.87
N GLN A 215 41.07 -6.06 -34.19
CA GLN A 215 40.55 -4.70 -34.03
C GLN A 215 40.36 -3.94 -35.35
N THR A 216 41.12 -4.31 -36.38
CA THR A 216 41.05 -3.70 -37.72
C THR A 216 40.05 -4.38 -38.64
N LYS A 217 39.49 -5.53 -38.24
CA LYS A 217 38.57 -6.31 -39.07
C LYS A 217 37.18 -5.64 -39.11
N PRO A 218 36.49 -5.68 -40.28
CA PRO A 218 35.17 -5.06 -40.44
C PRO A 218 34.10 -5.62 -39.50
N VAL A 219 34.29 -6.87 -39.04
CA VAL A 219 33.35 -7.54 -38.12
C VAL A 219 33.22 -6.79 -36.79
N VAL A 220 34.28 -6.14 -36.30
CA VAL A 220 34.25 -5.36 -35.06
C VAL A 220 33.34 -4.14 -35.19
N PHE A 221 33.38 -3.46 -36.34
CA PHE A 221 32.51 -2.33 -36.63
C PHE A 221 31.03 -2.75 -36.59
N TYR A 222 30.67 -3.83 -37.29
CA TYR A 222 29.30 -4.34 -37.28
C TYR A 222 28.86 -4.80 -35.90
N LEU A 223 29.73 -5.46 -35.13
CA LEU A 223 29.43 -5.86 -33.76
C LEU A 223 29.13 -4.64 -32.87
N PHE A 224 29.95 -3.59 -32.96
CA PHE A 224 29.74 -2.36 -32.21
C PHE A 224 28.41 -1.68 -32.59
N ALA A 225 28.09 -1.65 -33.88
CA ALA A 225 26.81 -1.11 -34.37
C ALA A 225 25.62 -1.92 -33.85
N LEU A 226 25.68 -3.26 -33.91
CA LEU A 226 24.61 -4.15 -33.45
C LEU A 226 24.38 -4.06 -31.93
N TYR A 227 25.46 -4.06 -31.15
CA TYR A 227 25.38 -3.86 -29.69
C TYR A 227 24.78 -2.51 -29.34
N THR A 228 25.26 -1.45 -30.00
CA THR A 228 24.76 -0.09 -29.77
C THR A 228 23.29 0.02 -30.13
N LEU A 229 22.86 -0.52 -31.27
CA LEU A 229 21.46 -0.47 -31.69
C LEU A 229 20.53 -1.19 -30.70
N MET A 230 20.96 -2.34 -30.17
CA MET A 230 20.19 -3.07 -29.15
C MET A 230 20.03 -2.24 -27.88
N ASP A 231 21.08 -1.53 -27.47
CA ASP A 231 21.14 -0.81 -26.20
C ASP A 231 20.46 0.58 -26.30
N VAL A 232 20.56 1.28 -27.44
CA VAL A 232 19.82 2.53 -27.74
C VAL A 232 18.31 2.35 -27.63
N VAL A 233 17.79 1.16 -27.94
CA VAL A 233 16.35 0.86 -27.80
C VAL A 233 15.99 0.42 -26.37
N ARG A 234 16.91 -0.28 -25.70
CA ARG A 234 16.68 -0.82 -24.36
C ARG A 234 16.54 0.28 -23.30
N TYR A 235 17.47 1.23 -23.27
CA TYR A 235 17.53 2.21 -22.17
C TYR A 235 16.34 3.18 -22.15
N PRO A 236 15.85 3.72 -23.28
CA PRO A 236 14.61 4.48 -23.31
C PRO A 236 13.42 3.70 -22.76
N TYR A 237 13.28 2.42 -23.13
CA TYR A 237 12.23 1.57 -22.58
C TYR A 237 12.32 1.45 -21.05
N TYR A 238 13.52 1.27 -20.50
CA TYR A 238 13.72 1.24 -19.05
C TYR A 238 13.44 2.58 -18.38
N MET A 239 13.82 3.71 -18.99
CA MET A 239 13.50 5.07 -18.50
C MET A 239 11.98 5.29 -18.39
N PHE A 240 11.23 5.01 -19.45
CA PHE A 240 9.77 5.20 -19.44
C PHE A 240 9.06 4.25 -18.47
N ARG A 241 9.60 3.03 -18.29
CA ARG A 241 9.09 2.07 -17.31
C ARG A 241 9.21 2.58 -15.87
N VAL A 242 10.24 3.37 -15.53
CA VAL A 242 10.37 4.00 -14.20
C VAL A 242 9.19 4.93 -13.89
N PHE A 243 8.72 5.68 -14.90
CA PHE A 243 7.56 6.57 -14.79
C PHE A 243 6.22 5.87 -15.02
N LYS A 244 6.21 4.54 -15.24
CA LYS A 244 5.02 3.75 -15.61
C LYS A 244 4.32 4.27 -16.88
N VAL A 245 5.06 4.95 -17.75
CA VAL A 245 4.57 5.37 -19.07
C VAL A 245 4.93 4.27 -20.06
N SER A 246 3.96 3.75 -20.80
CA SER A 246 4.18 2.75 -21.84
C SER A 246 3.93 3.35 -23.21
N ILE A 247 5.00 3.56 -23.97
CA ILE A 247 4.92 3.98 -25.37
C ILE A 247 4.80 2.71 -26.22
N SER A 248 3.73 2.60 -27.02
CA SER A 248 3.45 1.40 -27.83
C SER A 248 4.57 1.08 -28.82
N LEU A 249 5.11 2.08 -29.52
CA LEU A 249 6.23 1.92 -30.45
C LEU A 249 7.47 1.34 -29.77
N LEU A 250 7.85 1.90 -28.62
CA LEU A 250 9.06 1.53 -27.90
C LEU A 250 8.95 0.13 -27.29
N THR A 251 7.76 -0.21 -26.82
CA THR A 251 7.42 -1.54 -26.30
C THR A 251 7.51 -2.57 -27.43
N TRP A 252 6.90 -2.28 -28.58
CA TRP A 252 7.01 -3.12 -29.77
C TRP A 252 8.46 -3.30 -30.21
N LEU A 253 9.21 -2.19 -30.34
CA LEU A 253 10.62 -2.23 -30.74
C LEU A 253 11.44 -3.09 -29.79
N ARG A 254 11.25 -2.95 -28.48
CA ARG A 254 11.94 -3.77 -27.47
C ARG A 254 11.68 -5.27 -27.60
N TYR A 255 10.44 -5.66 -27.93
CA TYR A 255 10.00 -7.05 -28.03
C TYR A 255 10.07 -7.65 -29.44
N SER A 256 10.30 -6.84 -30.48
CA SER A 256 10.42 -7.33 -31.86
C SER A 256 11.87 -7.27 -32.37
N MET A 257 12.65 -6.27 -31.95
CA MET A 257 14.01 -6.05 -32.46
C MET A 257 15.02 -7.11 -32.02
N TRP A 258 14.81 -7.77 -30.88
CA TRP A 258 15.71 -8.84 -30.46
C TRP A 258 15.65 -10.06 -31.40
N MET A 259 14.53 -10.27 -32.11
CA MET A 259 14.37 -11.40 -33.03
C MET A 259 15.38 -11.37 -34.18
N PRO A 260 15.57 -10.26 -34.92
CA PRO A 260 16.62 -10.17 -35.95
C PRO A 260 18.01 -9.83 -35.38
N LEU A 261 18.11 -9.02 -34.33
CA LEU A 261 19.42 -8.58 -33.84
C LEU A 261 20.19 -9.70 -33.14
N LEU A 262 19.52 -10.60 -32.41
CA LEU A 262 20.22 -11.65 -31.68
C LEU A 262 20.95 -12.63 -32.63
N PRO A 263 20.32 -13.16 -33.69
CA PRO A 263 21.02 -13.97 -34.70
C PRO A 263 22.17 -13.23 -35.39
N LEU A 264 21.99 -11.95 -35.73
CA LEU A 264 23.03 -11.13 -36.36
C LEU A 264 24.24 -10.92 -35.44
N ILE A 265 23.99 -10.70 -34.16
CA ILE A 265 25.02 -10.62 -33.12
C ILE A 265 25.76 -11.95 -33.04
N SER A 266 25.04 -13.06 -32.84
CA SER A 266 25.66 -14.39 -32.72
C SER A 266 26.46 -14.78 -33.97
N PHE A 267 25.98 -14.41 -35.16
CA PHE A 267 26.71 -14.60 -36.40
C PHE A 267 28.00 -13.79 -36.45
N SER A 268 27.95 -12.51 -36.08
CA SER A 268 29.13 -11.63 -36.03
C SER A 268 30.14 -12.09 -34.98
N GLU A 269 29.68 -12.56 -33.82
CA GLU A 269 30.52 -13.14 -32.77
C GLU A 269 31.18 -14.44 -33.25
N GLY A 270 30.42 -15.32 -33.93
CA GLY A 270 30.96 -16.54 -34.52
C GLY A 270 32.04 -16.27 -35.57
N LEU A 271 31.82 -15.28 -36.44
CA LEU A 271 32.84 -14.83 -37.41
C LEU A 271 34.09 -14.28 -36.74
N LEU A 272 33.96 -13.55 -35.63
CA LEU A 272 35.11 -13.07 -34.85
C LEU A 272 35.91 -14.23 -34.26
N ILE A 273 35.23 -15.23 -33.69
CA ILE A 273 35.85 -16.41 -33.10
C ILE A 273 36.57 -17.26 -34.15
N SER A 274 35.97 -17.47 -35.32
CA SER A 274 36.63 -18.20 -36.43
C SER A 274 37.81 -17.44 -37.05
N CYS A 275 37.92 -16.14 -36.78
CA CYS A 275 38.97 -15.26 -37.26
C CYS A 275 40.17 -15.14 -36.30
N HIS A 276 40.05 -15.68 -35.08
CA HIS A 276 41.07 -15.75 -34.04
C HIS A 276 41.82 -17.10 -34.15
#